data_AF-A0A497KR46-F1
#
_entry.id   AF-A0A497KR46-F1
#
_cell.length_a   1.000
_cell.length_b   1.000
_cell.length_c   1.000
_cell.angle_alpha   90.00
_cell.angle_beta   90.00
_cell.angle_gamma   90.00
#
_symmetry.space_group_name_H-M   'P 1'
#
loop_
_entity.id
_entity.type
_entity.pdbx_description
1 polymer ?
#
loop_
_entity_poly.entity_id
_entity_poly.type
_entity_poly.pdbx_seq_one_letter_code
_entity_poly.pdbx_strand_id
1 'polypeptide(L)'
;MEVFSLDSPRIEKIFVHVYKEREDTHGVYHPIEPLLPPEKRYLLELIEEKLAYLLEEEDLDLSQNQAEALEKMFDKIVKVNGSNPSVNSKKNYFIFVDRITYESLKYEFLREKNGFSVIEAFIRDPYIEDVSCDGIGPIFVEHKVFKSLESTVVIKTVKELNEFTAKLCSLAGRDVNPRRPIIDATLPDGSRLNVVYGEDVSRKGSNFNDKKIF
;
A
#
# COMPACT_ATOMS: atom_id res chain seq x y z
N MET A 1 -10.28 -6.53 24.51
CA MET A 1 -9.17 -6.74 23.56
C MET A 1 -9.68 -7.74 22.56
N GLU A 2 -9.99 -7.29 21.35
CA GLU A 2 -10.57 -8.14 20.31
C GLU A 2 -9.62 -8.13 19.12
N VAL A 3 -9.25 -9.33 18.65
CA VAL A 3 -8.40 -9.52 17.47
C VAL A 3 -9.31 -10.06 16.37
N PHE A 4 -9.34 -9.36 15.24
CA PHE A 4 -10.11 -9.77 14.06
C PHE A 4 -9.13 -10.29 12.99
N SER A 5 -9.47 -11.42 12.39
CA SER A 5 -8.75 -11.99 11.24
C SER A 5 -9.56 -11.77 9.97
N LEU A 6 -8.91 -11.29 8.92
CA LEU A 6 -9.52 -11.05 7.61
C LEU A 6 -8.90 -11.98 6.57
N ASP A 7 -9.71 -12.91 6.06
CA ASP A 7 -9.31 -13.86 5.03
C ASP A 7 -9.77 -13.37 3.66
N SER A 8 -8.82 -12.97 2.80
CA SER A 8 -9.06 -12.63 1.39
C SER A 8 -8.17 -13.50 0.48
N PRO A 9 -8.71 -14.07 -0.62
CA PRO A 9 -8.09 -15.18 -1.33
C PRO A 9 -6.80 -14.86 -2.12
N ARG A 10 -6.30 -13.62 -2.12
CA ARG A 10 -5.13 -13.23 -2.93
C ARG A 10 -3.87 -12.88 -2.13
N ILE A 11 -3.97 -12.54 -0.84
CA ILE A 11 -2.81 -12.38 0.06
C ILE A 11 -3.27 -12.73 1.47
N GLU A 12 -2.80 -13.87 1.99
CA GLU A 12 -3.47 -14.63 3.06
C GLU A 12 -3.47 -14.01 4.47
N LYS A 13 -2.81 -12.88 4.78
CA LYS A 13 -2.56 -12.53 6.21
C LYS A 13 -2.46 -11.03 6.50
N ILE A 14 -3.58 -10.30 6.45
CA ILE A 14 -3.69 -9.02 7.15
C ILE A 14 -4.56 -9.26 8.38
N PHE A 15 -4.02 -9.02 9.56
CA PHE A 15 -4.78 -9.06 10.80
C PHE A 15 -5.00 -7.65 11.32
N VAL A 16 -6.01 -7.47 12.15
CA VAL A 16 -6.25 -6.20 12.83
C VAL A 16 -6.37 -6.46 14.32
N HIS A 17 -5.63 -5.66 15.08
CA HIS A 17 -5.78 -5.59 16.52
C HIS A 17 -6.44 -4.27 16.89
N VAL A 18 -7.64 -4.34 17.47
CA VAL A 18 -8.36 -3.17 17.97
C VAL A 18 -8.31 -3.15 19.49
N TYR A 19 -7.84 -2.04 20.06
CA TYR A 19 -7.69 -1.88 21.51
C TYR A 19 -7.91 -0.44 21.95
N LYS A 20 -8.04 -0.24 23.26
CA LYS A 20 -8.06 1.08 23.89
C LYS A 20 -6.96 1.12 24.94
N GLU A 21 -6.17 2.19 24.95
CA GLU A 21 -5.15 2.38 25.99
C GLU A 21 -5.77 2.86 27.31
N ARG A 22 -6.80 3.70 27.24
CA ARG A 22 -7.60 4.19 28.39
C ARG A 22 -9.07 4.31 27.98
N GLU A 23 -9.98 4.40 28.95
CA GLU A 23 -11.43 4.53 28.66
C GLU A 23 -11.75 5.80 27.86
N ASP A 24 -11.10 6.91 28.20
CA ASP A 24 -11.33 8.25 27.62
C ASP A 24 -10.53 8.54 26.34
N THR A 25 -9.75 7.58 25.84
CA THR A 25 -9.00 7.76 24.58
C THR A 25 -9.78 7.21 23.40
N HIS A 26 -9.44 7.69 22.20
CA HIS A 26 -9.83 7.03 20.95
C HIS A 26 -9.41 5.55 21.01
N GLY A 27 -10.22 4.69 20.38
CA GLY A 27 -9.76 3.33 20.12
C GLY A 27 -8.62 3.36 19.09
N VAL A 28 -7.76 2.36 19.16
CA VAL A 28 -6.61 2.19 18.29
C VAL A 28 -6.89 1.08 17.30
N TYR A 29 -6.69 1.36 16.01
CA TYR A 29 -6.68 0.37 14.94
C TYR A 29 -5.23 0.03 14.59
N HIS A 30 -4.80 -1.20 14.83
CA HIS A 30 -3.45 -1.64 14.52
C HIS A 30 -3.47 -2.71 13.42
N PRO A 31 -3.18 -2.36 12.15
CA PRO A 31 -3.05 -3.34 11.09
C PRO A 31 -1.74 -4.11 11.26
N ILE A 32 -1.83 -5.43 11.16
CA ILE A 32 -0.72 -6.36 11.24
C ILE A 32 -0.51 -6.90 9.82
N GLU A 33 0.45 -6.28 9.13
CA GLU A 33 0.84 -6.59 7.75
C GLU A 33 2.21 -7.33 7.74
N PRO A 34 2.47 -8.21 6.76
CA PRO A 34 3.75 -8.90 6.63
C PRO A 34 4.83 -7.99 6.00
N LEU A 35 5.06 -6.82 6.58
CA LEU A 35 6.05 -5.84 6.09
C LEU A 35 7.49 -6.33 6.32
N LEU A 36 8.41 -5.89 5.45
CA LEU A 36 9.83 -6.18 5.65
C LEU A 36 10.36 -5.48 6.90
N PRO A 37 11.24 -6.16 7.66
CA PRO A 37 11.93 -5.51 8.75
C PRO A 37 12.92 -4.46 8.21
N PRO A 38 13.26 -3.41 8.99
CA PRO A 38 14.09 -2.30 8.52
C PRO A 38 15.40 -2.71 7.84
N GLU A 39 16.08 -3.72 8.37
CA GLU A 39 17.34 -4.23 7.87
C GLU A 39 17.25 -4.92 6.49
N LYS A 40 16.04 -5.28 6.04
CA LYS A 40 15.80 -5.90 4.72
C LYS A 40 15.20 -4.95 3.69
N ARG A 41 14.94 -3.69 4.03
CA ARG A 41 14.30 -2.72 3.12
C ARG A 41 15.12 -2.42 1.86
N TYR A 42 16.45 -2.56 1.91
CA TYR A 42 17.32 -2.43 0.75
C TYR A 42 16.96 -3.38 -0.40
N LEU A 43 16.24 -4.48 -0.12
CA LEU A 43 15.77 -5.42 -1.13
C LEU A 43 14.74 -4.80 -2.09
N LEU A 44 13.94 -3.85 -1.62
CA LEU A 44 12.98 -3.14 -2.48
C LEU A 44 13.73 -2.29 -3.52
N GLU A 45 14.73 -1.53 -3.08
CA GLU A 45 15.60 -0.73 -3.97
C GLU A 45 16.31 -1.64 -5.00
N LEU A 46 16.81 -2.79 -4.55
CA LEU A 46 17.45 -3.76 -5.43
C LEU A 46 16.47 -4.34 -6.46
N ILE A 47 15.21 -4.59 -6.09
CA ILE A 47 14.18 -5.02 -7.04
C ILE A 47 13.92 -3.94 -8.10
N GLU A 48 13.78 -2.68 -7.71
CA GLU A 48 13.58 -1.58 -8.66
C GLU A 48 14.72 -1.51 -9.69
N GLU A 49 15.97 -1.63 -9.23
CA GLU A 49 17.15 -1.67 -10.10
C GLU A 49 17.05 -2.84 -11.10
N LYS A 50 16.71 -4.05 -10.63
CA LYS A 50 16.57 -5.24 -11.48
C LYS A 50 15.39 -5.17 -12.43
N LEU A 51 14.29 -4.54 -12.03
CA LEU A 51 13.12 -4.32 -12.89
C LEU A 51 13.43 -3.39 -14.05
N ALA A 52 14.20 -2.32 -13.81
CA ALA A 52 14.63 -1.42 -14.87
C ALA A 52 15.41 -2.17 -15.95
N TYR A 53 16.37 -3.01 -15.56
CA TYR A 53 17.11 -3.86 -16.50
C TYR A 53 16.22 -4.86 -17.24
N LEU A 54 15.23 -5.46 -16.58
CA LEU A 54 14.33 -6.42 -17.22
C LEU A 54 13.43 -5.75 -18.27
N LEU A 55 12.94 -4.54 -17.99
CA LEU A 55 12.10 -3.76 -18.90
C LEU A 55 12.86 -3.27 -20.14
N GLU A 56 14.17 -3.03 -20.04
CA GLU A 56 15.00 -2.70 -21.21
C GLU A 56 15.23 -3.90 -22.14
N GLU A 57 15.21 -5.12 -21.60
CA GLU A 57 15.54 -6.34 -22.35
C GLU A 57 14.33 -7.08 -22.93
N GLU A 58 13.16 -6.97 -22.29
CA GLU A 58 11.94 -7.64 -22.71
C GLU A 58 10.88 -6.64 -23.19
N ASP A 59 10.35 -6.85 -24.40
CA ASP A 59 9.18 -6.13 -24.91
C ASP A 59 7.92 -6.67 -24.20
N LEU A 60 7.72 -6.24 -22.96
CA LEU A 60 6.66 -6.72 -22.09
C LEU A 60 5.34 -6.05 -22.46
N ASP A 61 4.40 -6.85 -22.95
CA ASP A 61 3.03 -6.41 -23.18
C ASP A 61 2.28 -6.26 -21.84
N LEU A 62 2.37 -5.05 -21.26
CA LEU A 62 1.65 -4.66 -20.04
C LEU A 62 0.16 -4.40 -20.26
N SER A 63 -0.35 -4.55 -21.50
CA SER A 63 -1.69 -4.06 -21.88
C SER A 63 -2.87 -4.91 -21.37
N GLN A 64 -2.66 -6.19 -21.06
CA GLN A 64 -3.79 -7.09 -20.72
C GLN A 64 -4.05 -7.23 -19.22
N ASN A 65 -3.01 -7.26 -18.37
CA ASN A 65 -3.16 -7.37 -16.92
C ASN A 65 -1.89 -6.92 -16.19
N GLN A 66 -1.83 -5.64 -15.82
CA GLN A 66 -0.67 -5.03 -15.16
C GLN A 66 -0.30 -5.74 -13.84
N ALA A 67 -1.28 -6.17 -13.06
CA ALA A 67 -1.05 -6.85 -11.78
C ALA A 67 -0.35 -8.20 -11.97
N GLU A 68 -0.84 -9.01 -12.91
CA GLU A 68 -0.25 -10.30 -13.24
C GLU A 68 1.12 -10.16 -13.89
N ALA A 69 1.33 -9.13 -14.71
CA ALA A 69 2.64 -8.82 -15.28
C ALA A 69 3.66 -8.47 -14.18
N LEU A 70 3.29 -7.59 -13.24
CA LEU A 70 4.14 -7.23 -12.10
C LEU A 70 4.49 -8.44 -11.24
N GLU A 71 3.53 -9.32 -10.98
CA GLU A 71 3.76 -10.56 -10.23
C GLU A 71 4.75 -11.49 -10.96
N LYS A 72 4.58 -11.68 -12.29
CA LYS A 72 5.52 -12.47 -13.10
C LYS A 72 6.92 -11.87 -13.10
N MET A 73 7.04 -10.54 -13.17
CA MET A 73 8.33 -9.85 -13.12
C MET A 73 9.01 -10.02 -11.76
N PHE A 74 8.24 -9.86 -10.68
CA PHE A 74 8.71 -10.13 -9.33
C PHE A 74 9.23 -11.56 -9.19
N ASP A 75 8.45 -12.54 -9.62
CA ASP A 75 8.81 -13.96 -9.55
C ASP A 75 9.99 -14.32 -10.45
N LYS A 76 10.27 -13.55 -11.51
CA LYS A 76 11.50 -13.69 -12.32
C LYS A 76 12.73 -13.20 -11.54
N ILE A 77 12.62 -12.09 -10.82
CA ILE A 77 13.76 -11.44 -10.13
C ILE A 77 14.03 -12.10 -8.77
N VAL A 78 13.01 -12.36 -7.97
CA VAL A 78 13.16 -12.84 -6.59
C VAL A 78 12.95 -14.34 -6.53
N LYS A 79 13.89 -15.06 -5.93
CA LYS A 79 13.86 -16.53 -5.80
C LYS A 79 14.03 -16.95 -4.34
N VAL A 80 13.35 -18.03 -3.97
CA VAL A 80 13.55 -18.63 -2.64
C VAL A 80 14.86 -19.42 -2.63
N ASN A 81 15.63 -19.34 -1.54
CA ASN A 81 16.86 -20.13 -1.35
C ASN A 81 16.61 -21.62 -1.62
N GLY A 82 17.46 -22.24 -2.43
CA GLY A 82 17.30 -23.64 -2.86
C GLY A 82 16.46 -23.85 -4.13
N SER A 83 15.92 -22.78 -4.72
CA SER A 83 15.36 -22.84 -6.08
C SER A 83 16.48 -23.06 -7.09
N ASN A 84 16.35 -24.04 -7.99
CA ASN A 84 17.23 -24.11 -9.17
C ASN A 84 16.73 -23.09 -10.20
N PRO A 85 17.42 -21.96 -10.44
CA PRO A 85 17.05 -21.09 -11.53
C PRO A 85 17.11 -21.89 -12.84
N SER A 86 16.07 -21.78 -13.68
CA SER A 86 16.01 -22.50 -14.94
C SER A 86 17.30 -22.31 -15.75
N VAL A 87 17.80 -23.41 -16.31
CA VAL A 87 19.18 -23.70 -16.77
C VAL A 87 19.74 -22.72 -17.84
N ASN A 88 18.95 -21.79 -18.35
CA ASN A 88 19.38 -20.80 -19.34
C ASN A 88 19.82 -19.43 -18.78
N SER A 89 19.89 -19.28 -17.45
CA SER A 89 20.09 -17.97 -16.83
C SER A 89 21.57 -17.62 -16.65
N LYS A 90 22.27 -17.35 -17.76
CA LYS A 90 23.61 -16.73 -17.74
C LYS A 90 23.62 -15.27 -17.28
N LYS A 91 22.47 -14.72 -16.84
CA LYS A 91 22.34 -13.32 -16.40
C LYS A 91 22.01 -13.21 -14.91
N ASN A 92 22.70 -12.31 -14.23
CA ASN A 92 22.78 -12.20 -12.77
C ASN A 92 21.72 -11.22 -12.21
N TYR A 93 20.44 -11.49 -12.48
CA TYR A 93 19.33 -10.65 -11.99
C TYR A 93 18.64 -11.21 -10.74
N PHE A 94 18.99 -12.43 -10.32
CA PHE A 94 18.27 -13.08 -9.22
C PHE A 94 18.65 -12.52 -7.86
N ILE A 95 17.62 -12.28 -7.05
CA ILE A 95 17.72 -11.98 -5.62
C ILE A 95 17.24 -13.22 -4.88
N PHE A 96 18.16 -13.89 -4.18
CA PHE A 96 17.84 -15.07 -3.40
C PHE A 96 17.53 -14.69 -1.95
N VAL A 97 16.38 -15.14 -1.45
CA VAL A 97 15.89 -14.83 -0.10
C VAL A 97 15.27 -16.07 0.56
N ASP A 98 15.13 -16.09 1.88
CA ASP A 98 14.34 -17.12 2.55
C ASP A 98 12.83 -16.96 2.25
N ARG A 99 12.04 -18.00 2.54
CA ARG A 99 10.61 -18.02 2.23
C ARG A 99 9.82 -16.91 2.92
N ILE A 100 10.13 -16.58 4.17
CA ILE A 100 9.40 -15.55 4.91
C ILE A 100 9.66 -14.19 4.26
N THR A 101 10.93 -13.90 3.96
CA THR A 101 11.31 -12.67 3.25
C THR A 101 10.67 -12.59 1.87
N TYR A 102 10.61 -13.70 1.12
CA TYR A 102 9.96 -13.74 -0.20
C TYR A 102 8.48 -13.30 -0.11
N GLU A 103 7.71 -13.88 0.81
CA GLU A 103 6.28 -13.54 0.98
C GLU A 103 6.09 -12.08 1.39
N SER A 104 6.88 -11.58 2.36
CA SER A 104 6.85 -10.18 2.79
C SER A 104 7.23 -9.21 1.67
N LEU A 105 8.28 -9.54 0.91
CA LEU A 105 8.77 -8.74 -0.19
C LEU A 105 7.76 -8.71 -1.34
N LYS A 106 7.12 -9.85 -1.63
CA LYS A 106 6.06 -9.96 -2.64
C LYS A 106 4.83 -9.14 -2.24
N TYR A 107 4.42 -9.25 -0.99
CA TYR A 107 3.33 -8.44 -0.44
C TYR A 107 3.59 -6.94 -0.59
N GLU A 108 4.71 -6.47 -0.04
CA GLU A 108 5.06 -5.05 -0.02
C GLU A 108 5.26 -4.50 -1.44
N PHE A 109 5.90 -5.26 -2.33
CA PHE A 109 6.05 -4.90 -3.73
C PHE A 109 4.71 -4.74 -4.45
N LEU A 110 3.81 -5.72 -4.35
CA LEU A 110 2.51 -5.66 -5.03
C LEU A 110 1.61 -4.57 -4.44
N ARG A 111 1.62 -4.41 -3.10
CA ARG A 111 0.94 -3.31 -2.39
C ARG A 111 1.40 -1.94 -2.88
N GLU A 112 2.71 -1.79 -3.14
CA GLU A 112 3.25 -0.51 -3.62
C GLU A 112 3.09 -0.28 -5.12
N LYS A 113 3.13 -1.32 -5.97
CA LYS A 113 3.05 -1.13 -7.42
C LYS A 113 1.63 -1.16 -7.98
N ASN A 114 0.75 -1.94 -7.37
CA ASN A 114 -0.60 -2.19 -7.89
C ASN A 114 -1.70 -2.06 -6.81
N GLY A 115 -1.33 -1.88 -5.55
CA GLY A 115 -2.27 -1.65 -4.45
C GLY A 115 -2.38 -0.18 -4.04
N PHE A 116 -3.08 0.04 -2.95
CA PHE A 116 -3.34 1.33 -2.32
C PHE A 116 -2.26 1.73 -1.30
N SER A 117 -1.05 1.17 -1.39
CA SER A 117 0.08 1.54 -0.51
C SER A 117 -0.27 1.42 0.97
N VAL A 118 0.06 2.44 1.77
CA VAL A 118 -0.15 2.51 3.21
C VAL A 118 -1.60 2.34 3.68
N ILE A 119 -2.59 2.50 2.80
CA ILE A 119 -4.00 2.28 3.14
C ILE A 119 -4.56 0.91 2.70
N GLU A 120 -3.76 0.06 2.07
CA GLU A 120 -4.19 -1.26 1.56
C GLU A 120 -4.92 -2.09 2.62
N ALA A 121 -4.40 -2.10 3.86
CA ALA A 121 -5.02 -2.83 4.97
C ALA A 121 -6.42 -2.32 5.32
N PHE A 122 -6.65 -1.00 5.28
CA PHE A 122 -7.97 -0.42 5.55
C PHE A 122 -8.94 -0.68 4.40
N ILE A 123 -8.47 -0.57 3.15
CA ILE A 123 -9.27 -0.84 1.95
C ILE A 123 -9.76 -2.30 1.94
N ARG A 124 -8.90 -3.24 2.33
CA ARG A 124 -9.26 -4.66 2.39
C ARG A 124 -10.17 -5.04 3.55
N ASP A 125 -10.26 -4.22 4.58
CA ASP A 125 -11.13 -4.48 5.73
C ASP A 125 -12.61 -4.11 5.40
N PRO A 126 -13.53 -5.09 5.29
CA PRO A 126 -14.95 -4.86 5.02
C PRO A 126 -15.69 -4.18 6.18
N TYR A 127 -15.08 -4.07 7.36
CA TYR A 127 -15.64 -3.37 8.52
C TYR A 127 -15.27 -1.89 8.56
N ILE A 128 -14.34 -1.43 7.73
CA ILE A 128 -14.03 -0.01 7.57
C ILE A 128 -15.02 0.63 6.59
N GLU A 129 -15.53 1.81 6.96
CA GLU A 129 -16.47 2.63 6.17
C GLU A 129 -15.80 3.89 5.59
N ASP A 130 -14.89 4.50 6.34
CA ASP A 130 -14.17 5.72 5.97
C ASP A 130 -12.70 5.60 6.41
N VAL A 131 -11.79 6.10 5.58
CA VAL A 131 -10.36 6.27 5.88
C VAL A 131 -10.00 7.73 5.63
N SER A 132 -9.51 8.43 6.65
CA SER A 132 -9.20 9.85 6.55
C SER A 132 -7.81 10.20 7.09
N CYS A 133 -7.24 11.25 6.52
CA CYS A 133 -5.96 11.80 6.94
C CYS A 133 -6.00 13.31 6.84
N ASP A 134 -5.90 14.00 7.98
CA ASP A 134 -6.04 15.45 8.09
C ASP A 134 -4.73 16.24 7.92
N GLY A 135 -3.67 15.57 7.43
CA GLY A 135 -2.33 16.12 7.35
C GLY A 135 -1.27 15.15 7.89
N ILE A 136 -0.07 15.67 8.18
CA ILE A 136 0.98 14.88 8.86
C ILE A 136 0.43 14.36 10.19
N GLY A 137 0.47 13.05 10.39
CA GLY A 137 -0.10 12.41 11.57
C GLY A 137 -0.66 11.02 11.30
N PRO A 138 -1.41 10.47 12.27
CA PRO A 138 -2.07 9.19 12.12
C PRO A 138 -3.18 9.26 11.07
N ILE A 139 -3.43 8.13 10.45
CA ILE A 139 -4.64 7.90 9.66
C ILE A 139 -5.78 7.56 10.62
N PHE A 140 -6.97 8.08 10.38
CA PHE A 140 -8.18 7.75 11.12
C PHE A 140 -9.07 6.85 10.28
N VAL A 141 -9.82 5.99 10.95
CA VAL A 141 -10.78 5.11 10.28
C VAL A 141 -12.12 5.12 11.02
N GLU A 142 -13.21 5.07 10.27
CA GLU A 142 -14.54 4.80 10.82
C GLU A 142 -14.85 3.31 10.67
N HIS A 143 -14.91 2.59 11.79
CA HIS A 143 -15.20 1.16 11.82
C HIS A 143 -16.67 0.91 12.16
N LYS A 144 -17.35 0.02 11.42
CA LYS A 144 -18.79 -0.31 11.59
C LYS A 144 -19.18 -0.57 13.04
N VAL A 145 -18.38 -1.39 13.72
CA VAL A 145 -18.54 -1.77 15.14
C VAL A 145 -17.94 -0.75 16.11
N PHE A 146 -16.63 -0.49 16.02
CA PHE A 146 -15.89 0.27 17.04
C PHE A 146 -15.93 1.79 16.86
N LYS A 147 -16.57 2.29 15.81
CA LYS A 147 -16.65 3.70 15.44
C LYS A 147 -15.28 4.29 15.13
N SER A 148 -15.10 5.58 15.37
CA SER A 148 -13.87 6.30 15.09
C SER A 148 -12.67 5.71 15.85
N LEU A 149 -11.66 5.29 15.10
CA LEU A 149 -10.40 4.75 15.59
C LEU A 149 -9.22 5.55 15.02
N GLU A 150 -8.19 5.74 15.84
CA GLU A 150 -6.89 6.24 15.43
C GLU A 150 -6.01 5.06 14.99
N SER A 151 -5.39 5.13 13.82
CA SER A 151 -4.53 4.06 13.32
C SER A 151 -3.09 4.22 13.78
N THR A 152 -2.39 3.09 13.96
CA THR A 152 -0.93 3.11 14.16
C THR A 152 -0.15 3.46 12.89
N VAL A 153 -0.81 3.55 11.74
CA VAL A 153 -0.20 4.00 10.48
C VAL A 153 -0.13 5.52 10.48
N VAL A 154 1.09 6.05 10.44
CA VAL A 154 1.38 7.48 10.59
C VAL A 154 2.19 7.98 9.40
N ILE A 155 1.69 9.03 8.75
CA ILE A 155 2.42 9.77 7.72
C ILE A 155 3.30 10.81 8.42
N LYS A 156 4.60 10.75 8.20
CA LYS A 156 5.60 11.48 9.01
C LYS A 156 6.02 12.79 8.38
N THR A 157 5.91 12.91 7.07
CA THR A 157 6.42 14.08 6.34
C THR A 157 5.41 14.58 5.30
N VAL A 158 5.50 15.88 5.00
CA VAL A 158 4.73 16.51 3.92
C VAL A 158 5.01 15.84 2.58
N LYS A 159 6.27 15.48 2.32
CA LYS A 159 6.69 14.84 1.08
C LYS A 159 5.98 13.50 0.90
N GLU A 160 6.03 12.65 1.91
CA GLU A 160 5.34 11.35 1.93
C GLU A 160 3.84 11.52 1.70
N LEU A 161 3.22 12.50 2.37
CA LEU A 161 1.80 12.79 2.23
C LEU A 161 1.43 13.22 0.80
N ASN A 162 2.22 14.11 0.20
CA ASN A 162 2.00 14.59 -1.16
C ASN A 162 2.20 13.47 -2.20
N GLU A 163 3.26 12.68 -2.06
CA GLU A 163 3.54 11.53 -2.94
C GLU A 163 2.42 10.49 -2.84
N PHE A 164 1.97 10.17 -1.63
CA PHE A 164 0.88 9.24 -1.41
C PHE A 164 -0.45 9.75 -1.97
N THR A 165 -0.79 11.02 -1.72
CA THR A 165 -2.00 11.65 -2.25
C THR A 165 -1.99 11.68 -3.78
N ALA A 166 -0.86 12.00 -4.39
CA ALA A 166 -0.70 11.96 -5.85
C ALA A 166 -0.90 10.55 -6.41
N LYS A 167 -0.37 9.53 -5.73
CA LYS A 167 -0.59 8.12 -6.08
C LYS A 167 -2.07 7.73 -6.01
N LEU A 168 -2.78 8.10 -4.95
CA LEU A 168 -4.23 7.84 -4.84
C LEU A 168 -5.02 8.50 -5.96
N CYS A 169 -4.71 9.76 -6.29
CA CYS A 169 -5.35 10.45 -7.42
C CYS A 169 -5.09 9.72 -8.74
N SER A 170 -3.84 9.29 -8.97
CA SER A 170 -3.45 8.58 -10.18
C SER A 170 -4.19 7.24 -10.32
N LEU A 171 -4.34 6.49 -9.21
CA LEU A 171 -5.18 5.28 -9.16
C LEU A 171 -6.64 5.57 -9.50
N ALA A 172 -7.15 6.75 -9.14
CA ALA A 172 -8.49 7.21 -9.49
C ALA A 172 -8.60 7.79 -10.92
N GLY A 173 -7.54 7.71 -11.74
CA GLY A 173 -7.50 8.28 -13.09
C GLY A 173 -7.51 9.80 -13.11
N ARG A 174 -6.86 10.45 -12.12
CA ARG A 174 -6.74 11.90 -11.98
C ARG A 174 -5.30 12.30 -11.66
N ASP A 175 -4.81 13.36 -12.30
CA ASP A 175 -3.51 13.94 -11.95
C ASP A 175 -3.68 15.09 -10.95
N VAL A 176 -2.73 15.21 -10.02
CA VAL A 176 -2.69 16.33 -9.10
C VAL A 176 -2.27 17.61 -9.82
N ASN A 177 -2.99 18.70 -9.57
CA ASN A 177 -2.66 20.01 -10.10
C ASN A 177 -2.67 21.03 -8.95
N PRO A 178 -1.52 21.62 -8.58
CA PRO A 178 -1.47 22.62 -7.51
C PRO A 178 -2.41 23.83 -7.71
N ARG A 179 -2.77 24.15 -8.97
CA ARG A 179 -3.73 25.24 -9.28
C ARG A 179 -5.19 24.82 -9.10
N ARG A 180 -5.46 23.52 -9.01
CA ARG A 180 -6.78 22.91 -8.75
C ARG A 180 -6.60 21.84 -7.66
N PRO A 181 -6.37 22.28 -6.41
CA PRO A 181 -5.93 21.41 -5.34
C PRO A 181 -7.04 20.50 -4.81
N ILE A 182 -8.30 20.79 -5.11
CA ILE A 182 -9.45 19.98 -4.67
C ILE A 182 -9.79 18.97 -5.76
N ILE A 183 -9.76 17.70 -5.42
CA ILE A 183 -10.00 16.58 -6.34
C ILE A 183 -11.06 15.66 -5.74
N ASP A 184 -12.11 15.42 -6.51
CA ASP A 184 -13.13 14.41 -6.23
C ASP A 184 -13.06 13.31 -7.28
N ALA A 185 -12.95 12.05 -6.84
CA ALA A 185 -12.79 10.91 -7.72
C ALA A 185 -13.40 9.63 -7.14
N THR A 186 -13.34 8.55 -7.93
CA THR A 186 -13.75 7.21 -7.51
C THR A 186 -12.54 6.28 -7.67
N LEU A 187 -12.20 5.55 -6.60
CA LEU A 187 -11.09 4.60 -6.63
C LEU A 187 -11.47 3.32 -7.39
N PRO A 188 -10.48 2.49 -7.79
CA PRO A 188 -10.74 1.25 -8.52
C PRO A 188 -11.63 0.23 -7.78
N ASP A 189 -11.68 0.26 -6.46
CA ASP A 189 -12.56 -0.58 -5.62
C ASP A 189 -13.99 0.00 -5.50
N GLY A 190 -14.24 1.19 -6.06
CA GLY A 190 -15.54 1.84 -6.11
C GLY A 190 -15.79 2.86 -5.00
N SER A 191 -14.86 3.04 -4.06
CA SER A 191 -14.99 4.05 -3.01
C SER A 191 -14.83 5.48 -3.55
N ARG A 192 -15.30 6.47 -2.78
CA ARG A 192 -15.20 7.90 -3.14
C ARG A 192 -13.98 8.51 -2.47
N LEU A 193 -13.10 9.07 -3.29
CA LEU A 193 -11.94 9.82 -2.83
C LEU A 193 -12.19 11.32 -2.92
N ASN A 194 -12.01 12.02 -1.80
CA ASN A 194 -11.86 13.47 -1.75
C ASN A 194 -10.44 13.81 -1.31
N VAL A 195 -9.79 14.72 -2.03
CA VAL A 195 -8.42 15.14 -1.77
C VAL A 195 -8.33 16.65 -1.80
N VAL A 196 -7.59 17.22 -0.84
CA VAL A 196 -7.09 18.60 -0.91
C VAL A 196 -5.57 18.54 -0.95
N TYR A 197 -5.00 18.84 -2.10
CA TYR A 197 -3.57 18.73 -2.40
C TYR A 197 -2.82 20.04 -2.16
N GLY A 198 -1.69 19.95 -1.46
CA GLY A 198 -0.73 21.04 -1.27
C GLY A 198 -0.90 21.83 0.03
N GLU A 199 0.21 22.41 0.49
CA GLU A 199 0.29 23.17 1.75
C GLU A 199 -0.35 24.56 1.65
N ASP A 200 -0.46 25.12 0.45
CA ASP A 200 -1.02 26.46 0.20
C ASP A 200 -2.50 26.56 0.61
N VAL A 201 -3.19 25.41 0.68
CA VAL A 201 -4.61 25.32 1.04
C VAL A 201 -4.83 24.68 2.42
N SER A 202 -3.88 23.85 2.89
CA SER A 202 -3.98 23.15 4.18
C SER A 202 -2.70 23.31 5.01
N ARG A 203 -2.84 23.94 6.18
CA ARG A 203 -1.73 24.26 7.10
C ARG A 203 -0.97 23.03 7.63
N LYS A 204 -1.54 21.83 7.52
CA LYS A 204 -0.95 20.57 7.98
C LYS A 204 -0.45 19.67 6.82
N GLY A 205 -0.41 20.19 5.60
CA GLY A 205 -0.15 19.42 4.39
C GLY A 205 -1.42 18.92 3.71
N SER A 206 -1.28 18.19 2.60
CA SER A 206 -2.42 17.61 1.88
C SER A 206 -3.32 16.78 2.81
N ASN A 207 -4.61 16.68 2.51
CA ASN A 207 -5.51 15.78 3.23
C ASN A 207 -6.33 14.95 2.26
N PHE A 208 -6.81 13.80 2.73
CA PHE A 208 -7.71 12.96 1.97
C PHE A 208 -8.77 12.32 2.86
N ASN A 209 -9.91 12.01 2.26
CA ASN A 209 -10.94 11.13 2.79
C ASN A 209 -11.29 10.13 1.69
N ASP A 210 -11.22 8.84 2.03
CA ASP A 210 -11.75 7.75 1.24
C ASP A 210 -12.99 7.17 1.92
N LYS A 211 -14.13 7.26 1.24
CA LYS A 211 -15.42 6.75 1.73
C LYS A 211 -15.87 5.55 0.92
N LYS A 212 -15.94 4.40 1.57
CA LYS A 212 -16.42 3.16 0.98
C LYS A 212 -17.93 3.24 0.73
N ILE A 213 -18.33 2.77 -0.46
CA ILE A 213 -19.73 2.68 -0.85
C ILE A 213 -20.10 1.20 -0.80
N PHE A 214 -20.68 0.75 0.31
CA PHE A 214 -21.24 -0.60 0.47
C PHE A 214 -22.69 -0.53 0.94
#